data_AF-I3YRU4-F1
#
_entry.id   AF-I3YRU4-F1
#
_cell.length_a   1.000
_cell.length_b   1.000
_cell.length_c   1.000
_cell.angle_alpha   90.00
_cell.angle_beta   90.00
_cell.angle_gamma   90.00
#
_symmetry.space_group_name_H-M   'P 1'
#
loop_
_entity.id
_entity.type
_entity.pdbx_description
1 polymer ?
#
loop_
_entity_poly.entity_id
_entity_poly.type
_entity_poly.pdbx_seq_one_letter_code
_entity_poly.pdbx_strand_id
1 'polypeptide(L)' 'MKKLLLYGIFGILINITSACDSEESDSEIYESNYNGCGTHNGQTLYEGPEGGCYYYNGNGNKTYVDRSECNC' A
#
# COMPACT_ATOMS: atom_id res chain seq x y z
N MET A 1 15.30 -5.34 -49.73
CA MET A 1 15.14 -4.49 -48.52
C MET A 1 13.68 -4.14 -48.36
N LYS A 2 13.06 -4.52 -47.22
CA LYS A 2 11.83 -3.94 -46.63
C LYS A 2 10.56 -4.13 -47.52
N LYS A 3 9.43 -4.68 -47.08
CA LYS A 3 8.79 -4.66 -45.76
C LYS A 3 7.93 -5.90 -45.62
N LEU A 4 8.07 -6.52 -44.46
CA LEU A 4 7.20 -7.54 -43.89
C LEU A 4 6.04 -6.82 -43.19
N LEU A 5 4.91 -7.54 -43.03
CA LEU A 5 3.78 -7.28 -42.11
C LEU A 5 2.75 -6.24 -42.65
N LEU A 6 1.44 -6.49 -42.72
CA LEU A 6 0.55 -7.22 -41.80
C LEU A 6 -0.82 -7.56 -42.45
N TYR A 7 -1.49 -8.52 -41.81
CA TYR A 7 -2.95 -8.78 -41.70
C TYR A 7 -3.59 -9.80 -42.64
N GLY A 8 -4.38 -10.67 -42.00
CA GLY A 8 -5.31 -11.62 -42.61
C GLY A 8 -5.59 -12.77 -41.65
N ILE A 9 -6.06 -12.50 -40.43
CA ILE A 9 -7.47 -12.70 -40.09
C ILE A 9 -7.92 -14.12 -40.46
N PHE A 10 -7.67 -15.09 -39.58
CA PHE A 10 -8.56 -16.25 -39.51
C PHE A 10 -8.47 -16.92 -38.14
N GLY A 11 -9.56 -16.82 -37.37
CA GLY A 11 -9.78 -17.54 -36.12
C GLY A 11 -8.91 -17.00 -34.97
N ILE A 12 -9.49 -16.53 -33.88
CA ILE A 12 -10.21 -17.42 -32.99
C ILE A 12 -11.00 -16.53 -32.02
N LEU A 13 -12.30 -16.79 -31.94
CA LEU A 13 -13.21 -16.28 -30.94
C LEU A 13 -12.83 -16.89 -29.58
N ILE A 14 -12.13 -16.15 -28.73
CA ILE A 14 -12.02 -16.49 -27.30
C ILE A 14 -12.45 -15.25 -26.50
N ASN A 15 -13.76 -15.19 -26.23
CA ASN A 15 -14.26 -14.54 -25.03
C ASN A 15 -14.00 -15.51 -23.87
N ILE A 16 -12.98 -15.25 -23.06
CA ILE A 16 -12.87 -15.83 -21.71
C ILE A 16 -12.75 -14.67 -20.74
N THR A 17 -13.82 -14.47 -19.98
CA THR A 17 -13.85 -13.67 -18.77
C THR A 17 -13.22 -14.51 -17.64
N SER A 18 -12.11 -14.09 -17.07
CA SER A 18 -11.65 -14.50 -15.73
C SER A 18 -10.37 -13.72 -15.47
N ALA A 19 -10.48 -12.64 -14.72
CA ALA A 19 -10.27 -12.60 -13.28
C ALA A 19 -8.80 -12.30 -12.99
N CYS A 20 -8.59 -11.26 -12.19
CA CYS A 20 -7.30 -10.72 -11.79
C CYS A 20 -6.37 -11.80 -11.22
N ASP A 21 -5.12 -11.75 -11.63
CA ASP A 21 -3.98 -12.30 -10.89
C ASP A 21 -2.75 -11.71 -11.60
N SER A 22 -1.81 -11.02 -10.96
CA SER A 22 -1.49 -10.90 -9.55
C SER A 22 -0.97 -9.48 -9.34
N GLU A 23 -1.44 -8.76 -8.32
CA GLU A 23 -0.65 -7.65 -7.79
C GLU A 23 0.49 -8.30 -7.01
N GLU A 24 1.62 -8.49 -7.69
CA GLU A 24 2.90 -8.68 -7.03
C GLU A 24 3.15 -7.41 -6.23
N SER A 25 2.68 -7.43 -4.98
CA SER A 25 3.02 -6.41 -3.99
C SER A 25 4.47 -6.68 -3.60
N ASP A 26 5.37 -6.26 -4.50
CA ASP A 26 6.73 -5.92 -4.12
C ASP A 26 6.59 -4.99 -2.92
N SER A 27 6.87 -5.53 -1.73
CA SER A 27 6.99 -4.74 -0.52
C SER A 27 8.24 -3.89 -0.70
N GLU A 28 8.09 -2.80 -1.45
CA GLU A 28 9.02 -1.70 -1.39
C GLU A 28 9.06 -1.33 0.09
N ILE A 29 10.18 -1.61 0.74
CA ILE A 29 10.53 -0.92 1.97
C ILE A 29 10.68 0.53 1.52
N TYR A 30 9.56 1.25 1.50
CA TYR A 30 9.55 2.68 1.64
C TYR A 30 10.17 2.91 3.00
N GLU A 31 11.49 3.08 3.01
CA GLU A 31 12.22 3.83 4.01
C GLU A 31 11.75 5.29 3.89
N SER A 32 10.45 5.49 4.04
CA SER A 32 9.88 6.75 4.41
C SER A 32 10.46 7.00 5.77
N ASN A 33 11.22 8.08 5.87
CA ASN A 33 11.68 8.68 7.12
C ASN A 33 10.46 9.24 7.89
N TYR A 34 9.39 8.44 7.99
CA TYR A 34 8.28 8.71 8.87
C TYR A 34 8.74 8.18 10.21
N ASN A 35 9.07 9.10 11.12
CA ASN A 35 9.41 8.82 12.50
C ASN A 35 8.17 8.25 13.20
N GLY A 36 7.82 7.01 12.85
CA GLY A 36 6.79 6.25 13.53
C GLY A 36 7.29 6.02 14.94
N CYS A 37 6.54 6.49 15.93
CA CYS A 37 6.83 6.35 17.35
C CYS A 37 6.50 4.94 17.86
N GLY A 38 6.79 3.91 17.08
CA GLY A 38 6.40 2.53 17.35
C GLY A 38 5.04 2.14 16.79
N THR A 39 4.47 1.07 17.36
CA THR A 39 3.24 0.45 16.89
C THR A 39 2.34 0.04 18.05
N HIS A 40 1.03 0.28 17.94
CA HIS A 40 0.01 -0.15 18.89
C HIS A 40 -1.04 -0.98 18.15
N ASN A 41 -1.26 -2.23 18.54
CA ASN A 41 -2.22 -3.14 17.89
C ASN A 41 -2.05 -3.24 16.36
N GLY A 42 -0.79 -3.24 15.87
CA GLY A 42 -0.47 -3.27 14.44
C GLY A 42 -0.67 -1.95 13.71
N GLN A 43 -0.99 -0.87 14.43
CA GLN A 43 -1.14 0.48 13.87
C GLN A 43 0.10 1.30 14.17
N THR A 44 0.63 1.99 13.16
CA THR A 44 1.77 2.90 13.32
C THR A 44 1.37 4.08 14.19
N LEU A 45 2.20 4.36 15.19
CA LEU A 45 2.09 5.52 16.07
C LEU A 45 2.85 6.71 15.48
N TYR A 46 2.33 7.91 15.72
CA TYR A 46 2.91 9.17 15.27
C TYR A 46 2.99 10.14 16.43
N GLU A 47 4.04 10.94 16.48
CA GLU A 47 4.18 11.98 17.51
C GLU A 47 3.14 13.08 17.31
N GLY A 48 2.41 13.40 18.36
CA GLY A 48 1.45 14.49 18.45
C GLY A 48 2.09 15.77 19.00
N PRO A 49 1.41 16.93 18.82
CA PRO A 49 1.95 18.24 19.17
C PRO A 49 2.23 18.45 20.66
N GLU A 50 1.61 17.65 21.54
CA GLU A 50 1.77 17.72 23.00
C GLU A 50 2.73 16.65 23.56
N GLY A 51 3.48 15.97 22.67
CA GLY A 51 4.42 14.90 23.05
C GLY A 51 3.77 13.57 23.44
N GLY A 52 2.49 13.40 23.11
CA GLY A 52 1.80 12.11 23.15
C GLY A 52 1.74 11.48 21.75
N CYS A 53 1.53 10.17 21.65
CA CYS A 53 1.44 9.49 20.36
C CYS A 53 0.00 9.21 19.98
N TYR A 54 -0.24 9.12 18.67
CA TYR A 54 -1.54 8.76 18.14
C TYR A 54 -1.42 7.85 16.93
N TYR A 55 -2.48 7.10 16.64
CA TYR A 55 -2.69 6.43 15.37
C TYR A 55 -4.00 6.90 14.73
N TYR A 56 -4.18 6.59 13.44
CA TYR A 56 -5.45 6.78 12.75
C TYR A 56 -6.29 5.51 12.87
N ASN A 57 -7.47 5.60 13.50
CA ASN A 57 -8.39 4.47 13.60
C ASN A 57 -9.10 4.19 12.26
N GLY A 58 -9.92 3.13 12.22
CA GLY A 58 -10.64 2.74 11.00
C GLY A 58 -11.61 3.79 10.44
N ASN A 59 -11.97 4.80 11.25
CA ASN A 59 -12.80 5.93 10.82
C ASN A 59 -11.96 7.12 10.33
N GLY A 60 -10.63 6.99 10.28
CA GLY A 60 -9.70 8.08 9.92
C GLY A 60 -9.48 9.11 11.03
N ASN A 61 -9.94 8.86 12.26
CA ASN A 61 -9.78 9.78 13.38
C ASN A 61 -8.51 9.47 14.16
N LYS A 62 -7.87 10.51 14.71
CA LYS A 62 -6.73 10.36 15.61
C LYS A 62 -7.18 9.75 16.93
N THR A 63 -6.53 8.67 17.33
CA THR A 63 -6.71 8.04 18.64
C THR A 63 -5.38 8.09 19.36
N TYR A 64 -5.35 8.76 20.51
CA TYR A 64 -4.14 8.91 21.30
C TYR A 64 -3.91 7.67 22.17
N VAL A 65 -2.65 7.32 22.35
CA VAL A 65 -2.19 6.26 23.25
C VAL A 65 -1.37 6.87 24.38
N ASP A 66 -1.15 6.07 25.44
CA ASP A 66 -0.30 6.48 26.54
C ASP A 66 1.13 6.78 26.05
N ARG A 67 1.77 7.78 26.66
CA ARG A 67 3.14 8.16 26.30
C ARG A 67 4.15 7.04 26.53
N SER A 68 3.87 6.11 27.42
CA SER A 68 4.70 4.91 27.62
C SER A 68 4.72 3.98 26.41
N GLU A 69 3.75 4.10 25.51
CA GLU A 69 3.69 3.35 24.26
C GLU A 69 4.36 4.07 23.09
N CYS A 70 4.69 5.36 23.26
CA CYS A 70 5.56 6.08 22.33
C CYS A 70 6.96 5.49 22.39
N ASN A 71 7.43 4.96 21.27
CA ASN A 71 8.82 4.58 21.05
C ASN A 71 9.42 5.46 19.95
N CYS A 72 9.39 6.75 20.20
CA CYS A 72 10.28 7.74 19.62
C CYS A 72 11.23 8.23 20.74
#